data_AF-A0A1G7K5I8-F1
#
_entry.id   AF-A0A1G7K5I8-F1
#
_cell.length_a   1.000
_cell.length_b   1.000
_cell.length_c   1.000
_cell.angle_alpha   90.00
_cell.angle_beta   90.00
_cell.angle_gamma   90.00
#
_symmetry.space_group_name_H-M   'P 1'
#
loop_
_entity.id
_entity.type
_entity.pdbx_description
1 polymer ?
#
loop_
_entity_poly.entity_id
_entity_poly.type
_entity_poly.pdbx_seq_one_letter_code
_entity_poly.pdbx_strand_id
1 'polypeptide(L)'
;MSKSHCKYGHPMTAENTRVVHPRGHKYPWRQCRTCMDLTADEVADIEAKMEAGSSISDLGLGFAKGMGFETYRKENPGWSGRIEALSVINADKKKAAGMARGRQTRTHCRQGHELTPETFARA
;
A
#
# COMPACT_ATOMS: atom_id res chain seq x y z
N MET A 1 35.00 1.10 -10.24
CA MET A 1 35.02 1.35 -8.79
C MET A 1 33.61 1.17 -8.24
N SER A 2 33.45 0.35 -7.21
CA SER A 2 32.17 0.19 -6.50
C SER A 2 31.84 1.48 -5.73
N LYS A 3 30.61 1.95 -5.81
CA LYS A 3 30.16 3.11 -5.01
C LYS A 3 30.23 2.74 -3.53
N SER A 4 30.91 3.58 -2.74
CA SER A 4 31.03 3.44 -1.28
C SER A 4 29.74 3.81 -0.54
N HIS A 5 28.90 4.64 -1.15
CA HIS A 5 27.65 5.12 -0.56
C HIS A 5 26.47 4.99 -1.53
N CYS A 6 25.25 4.89 -0.98
CA CYS A 6 24.02 4.95 -1.75
C CYS A 6 23.68 6.40 -2.14
N LYS A 7 22.60 6.60 -2.92
CA LYS A 7 22.14 7.95 -3.32
C LYS A 7 21.79 8.84 -2.12
N TYR A 8 21.44 8.23 -0.98
CA TYR A 8 21.06 8.91 0.25
C TYR A 8 22.21 9.01 1.26
N GLY A 9 23.44 8.67 0.88
CA GLY A 9 24.62 8.80 1.74
C GLY A 9 24.85 7.64 2.72
N HIS A 10 24.05 6.57 2.70
CA HIS A 10 24.32 5.40 3.54
C HIS A 10 25.53 4.60 3.03
N PRO A 11 26.41 4.12 3.93
CA PRO A 11 27.55 3.31 3.54
C PRO A 11 27.08 1.96 2.96
N MET A 12 27.59 1.60 1.79
CA MET A 12 27.28 0.36 1.09
C MET A 12 28.25 -0.77 1.51
N THR A 13 28.15 -1.19 2.77
CA THR A 13 28.91 -2.33 3.33
C THR A 13 28.30 -3.68 2.91
N ALA A 14 28.94 -4.81 3.21
CA ALA A 14 28.38 -6.13 2.91
C ALA A 14 27.05 -6.35 3.65
N GLU A 15 26.93 -5.83 4.87
CA GLU A 15 25.76 -5.95 5.73
C GLU A 15 24.62 -5.05 5.26
N ASN A 16 24.93 -3.86 4.74
CA ASN A 16 23.94 -2.87 4.28
C ASN A 16 23.66 -2.92 2.76
N THR A 17 24.16 -3.94 2.08
CA THR A 17 23.95 -4.10 0.64
C THR A 17 23.26 -5.41 0.34
N ARG A 18 22.12 -5.35 -0.33
CA ARG A 18 21.50 -6.50 -0.99
C ARG A 18 21.82 -6.46 -2.48
N VAL A 19 22.31 -7.55 -3.04
CA VAL A 19 22.44 -7.72 -4.49
C VAL A 19 21.15 -8.37 -4.99
N VAL A 20 20.40 -7.69 -5.85
CA VAL A 20 19.19 -8.25 -6.45
C VAL A 20 19.34 -8.34 -7.96
N HIS A 21 18.69 -9.35 -8.54
CA HIS A 21 18.65 -9.57 -9.98
C HIS A 21 17.21 -9.37 -10.47
N PRO A 22 16.87 -8.17 -10.94
CA PRO A 22 15.51 -7.87 -11.37
C PRO A 22 15.15 -8.69 -12.61
N ARG A 23 13.89 -9.09 -12.71
CA ARG A 23 13.41 -9.82 -13.89
C ARG A 23 13.59 -8.95 -15.14
N GLY A 24 14.23 -9.50 -16.17
CA GLY A 24 14.46 -8.83 -17.44
C GLY A 24 15.71 -7.94 -17.49
N HIS A 25 16.48 -7.84 -16.41
CA HIS A 25 17.77 -7.16 -16.42
C HIS A 25 18.90 -8.16 -16.61
N LYS A 26 19.89 -7.82 -17.45
CA LYS A 26 21.07 -8.67 -17.72
C LYS A 26 22.04 -8.72 -16.52
N TYR A 27 22.06 -7.67 -15.71
CA TYR A 27 23.05 -7.49 -14.65
C TYR A 27 22.36 -7.23 -13.31
N PRO A 28 22.87 -7.81 -12.20
CA PRO A 28 22.36 -7.52 -10.88
C PRO A 28 22.72 -6.10 -10.46
N TRP A 29 21.91 -5.51 -9.59
CA TRP A 29 22.17 -4.21 -8.99
C TRP A 29 22.26 -4.28 -7.46
N ARG A 30 22.91 -3.29 -6.86
CA ARG A 30 23.07 -3.15 -5.42
C ARG A 30 21.95 -2.27 -4.85
N GLN A 31 21.24 -2.78 -3.86
CA GLN A 31 20.24 -2.06 -3.08
C GLN A 31 20.76 -1.81 -1.66
N CYS A 32 20.52 -0.61 -1.15
CA CYS A 32 20.85 -0.25 0.23
C CYS A 32 19.75 -0.76 1.14
N ARG A 33 20.10 -1.60 2.12
CA ARG A 33 19.13 -2.19 3.05
C ARG A 33 18.50 -1.14 3.95
N THR A 34 19.26 -0.17 4.47
CA THR A 34 18.71 0.93 5.27
C THR A 34 17.59 1.69 4.56
N CYS A 35 17.70 1.87 3.23
CA CYS A 35 16.67 2.56 2.45
C CYS A 35 15.44 1.71 2.18
N MET A 36 15.62 0.40 2.05
CA MET A 36 14.62 -0.50 1.50
C MET A 36 13.92 -1.29 2.61
N ASP A 37 14.69 -1.90 3.52
CA ASP A 37 14.16 -2.76 4.58
C ASP A 37 13.23 -1.97 5.49
N LEU A 38 12.08 -2.55 5.82
CA LEU A 38 11.15 -1.96 6.79
C LEU A 38 11.71 -2.16 8.20
N THR A 39 11.67 -1.11 9.01
CA THR A 39 11.96 -1.22 10.45
C THR A 39 10.79 -1.86 11.17
N ALA A 40 11.00 -2.35 12.39
CA ALA A 40 9.93 -2.89 13.21
C ALA A 40 8.83 -1.84 13.48
N ASP A 41 9.21 -0.58 13.70
CA ASP A 41 8.27 0.52 13.90
C ASP A 41 7.44 0.79 12.64
N GLU A 42 8.07 0.80 11.45
CA GLU A 42 7.34 0.96 10.19
C GLU A 42 6.37 -0.20 9.94
N VAL A 43 6.74 -1.43 10.31
CA VAL A 43 5.83 -2.58 10.22
C VAL A 43 4.64 -2.41 11.16
N ALA A 44 4.88 -2.01 12.42
CA ALA A 44 3.82 -1.76 13.38
C ALA A 44 2.86 -0.63 12.92
N ASP A 45 3.42 0.44 12.35
CA ASP A 45 2.63 1.54 11.78
C ASP A 45 1.77 1.09 10.59
N ILE A 46 2.32 0.23 9.73
CA ILE A 46 1.57 -0.36 8.60
C ILE A 46 0.41 -1.19 9.14
N GLU A 47 0.67 -2.04 10.12
CA GLU A 47 -0.35 -2.89 10.73
C GLU A 47 -1.48 -2.05 11.33
N ALA A 48 -1.14 -1.05 12.16
CA ALA A 48 -2.10 -0.16 12.77
C ALA A 48 -2.96 0.57 11.73
N LYS A 49 -2.35 1.06 10.63
CA LYS A 49 -3.09 1.71 9.53
C LYS A 49 -4.04 0.74 8.82
N MET A 50 -3.59 -0.49 8.55
CA MET A 50 -4.42 -1.51 7.89
C MET A 50 -5.58 -1.93 8.79
N GLU A 51 -5.36 -2.11 10.10
CA GLU A 51 -6.42 -2.40 11.07
C GLU A 51 -7.43 -1.25 11.19
N ALA A 52 -6.96 0.00 11.09
CA ALA A 52 -7.81 1.20 11.08
C ALA A 52 -8.64 1.36 9.79
N GLY A 53 -8.48 0.50 8.79
CA GLY A 53 -9.27 0.55 7.56
C GLY A 53 -8.57 1.18 6.36
N SER A 54 -7.28 1.51 6.46
CA SER A 54 -6.51 2.10 5.36
C SER A 54 -6.30 1.08 4.22
N SER A 55 -6.15 1.57 2.99
CA SER A 55 -5.68 0.72 1.90
C SER A 55 -4.14 0.72 1.81
N ILE A 56 -3.57 -0.28 1.11
CA ILE A 56 -2.12 -0.33 0.86
C ILE A 56 -1.62 0.96 0.18
N SER A 57 -2.42 1.53 -0.73
CA SER A 57 -2.11 2.80 -1.39
C SER A 57 -2.09 3.99 -0.44
N ASP A 58 -2.83 3.92 0.67
CA ASP A 58 -2.92 4.99 1.69
C ASP A 58 -1.78 4.91 2.72
N LEU A 59 -0.91 3.88 2.66
CA LEU A 59 0.19 3.72 3.63
C LEU A 59 1.24 4.83 3.55
N GLY A 60 1.35 5.51 2.40
CA GLY A 60 2.28 6.62 2.20
C GLY A 60 3.75 6.21 2.15
N LEU A 61 4.03 4.94 1.81
CA LEU A 61 5.40 4.45 1.70
C LEU A 61 6.10 5.13 0.51
N GLY A 62 7.23 5.79 0.77
CA GLY A 62 8.09 6.31 -0.29
C GLY A 62 8.60 5.18 -1.20
N PHE A 63 9.02 5.50 -2.44
CA PHE A 63 9.38 4.49 -3.45
C PHE A 63 10.33 3.39 -2.95
N ALA A 64 11.38 3.76 -2.22
CA ALA A 64 12.36 2.79 -1.67
C ALA A 64 11.70 1.81 -0.69
N LYS A 65 10.89 2.33 0.23
CA LYS A 65 10.15 1.53 1.22
C LYS A 65 9.01 0.74 0.59
N GLY A 66 8.40 1.23 -0.48
CA GLY A 66 7.41 0.47 -1.26
C GLY A 66 8.02 -0.78 -1.92
N MET A 67 9.24 -0.66 -2.47
CA MET A 67 9.96 -1.82 -2.99
C MET A 67 10.41 -2.79 -1.88
N GLY A 68 10.79 -2.25 -0.72
CA GLY A 68 11.12 -3.04 0.45
C GLY A 68 9.93 -3.76 1.06
N PHE A 69 8.75 -3.14 1.04
CA PHE A 69 7.50 -3.72 1.49
C PHE A 69 7.15 -5.00 0.73
N GLU A 70 7.27 -5.01 -0.60
CA GLU A 70 7.06 -6.22 -1.40
C GLU A 70 8.07 -7.32 -1.09
N THR A 71 9.29 -6.94 -0.75
CA THR A 71 10.33 -7.88 -0.32
C THR A 71 9.98 -8.47 1.05
N TYR A 72 9.59 -7.62 2.00
CA TYR A 72 9.17 -8.02 3.34
C TYR A 72 7.95 -8.95 3.30
N ARG A 73 6.98 -8.71 2.42
CA ARG A 73 5.83 -9.60 2.20
C ARG A 73 6.24 -11.00 1.76
N LYS A 74 7.20 -11.11 0.85
CA LYS A 74 7.71 -12.40 0.36
C LYS A 74 8.45 -13.17 1.45
N GLU A 75 9.21 -12.45 2.28
CA GLU A 75 9.98 -13.03 3.39
C GLU A 75 9.11 -13.38 4.61
N ASN A 76 7.93 -12.74 4.74
CA ASN A 76 7.00 -12.92 5.86
C ASN A 76 5.60 -13.29 5.35
N PRO A 77 5.39 -14.52 4.84
CA PRO A 77 4.14 -14.91 4.18
C PRO A 77 2.93 -14.89 5.13
N GLY A 78 3.10 -15.26 6.40
CA GLY A 78 2.01 -15.19 7.40
C GLY A 78 1.55 -13.76 7.67
N TRP A 79 2.51 -12.83 7.73
CA TRP A 79 2.22 -11.40 7.84
C TRP A 79 1.54 -10.87 6.58
N SER A 80 2.07 -11.20 5.39
CA SER A 80 1.48 -10.79 4.11
C SER A 80 0.03 -11.25 3.98
N GLY A 81 -0.27 -12.50 4.35
CA GLY A 81 -1.64 -13.02 4.30
C GLY A 81 -2.62 -12.25 5.18
N ARG A 82 -2.19 -11.82 6.39
CA ARG A 82 -3.00 -10.97 7.26
C ARG A 82 -3.27 -9.60 6.64
N ILE A 83 -2.22 -8.94 6.12
CA ILE A 83 -2.34 -7.62 5.49
C ILE A 83 -3.22 -7.68 4.23
N GLU A 84 -3.12 -8.75 3.44
CA GLU A 84 -4.00 -9.00 2.29
C GLU A 84 -5.46 -9.15 2.70
N ALA A 85 -5.74 -9.96 3.72
CA ALA A 85 -7.10 -10.13 4.23
C ALA A 85 -7.70 -8.80 4.70
N LEU A 86 -6.94 -7.99 5.46
CA LEU A 86 -7.35 -6.65 5.86
C LEU A 86 -7.58 -5.74 4.64
N SER A 87 -6.70 -5.80 3.63
CA SER A 87 -6.84 -5.00 2.43
C SER A 87 -8.14 -5.28 1.67
N VAL A 88 -8.56 -6.55 1.59
CA VAL A 88 -9.83 -6.93 0.95
C VAL A 88 -11.02 -6.36 1.74
N ILE A 89 -11.04 -6.56 3.06
CA ILE A 89 -12.08 -6.03 3.94
C ILE A 89 -12.18 -4.49 3.81
N ASN A 90 -11.03 -3.82 3.78
CA ASN A 90 -10.97 -2.36 3.68
C ASN A 90 -11.44 -1.85 2.31
N ALA A 91 -11.12 -2.57 1.24
CA ALA A 91 -11.62 -2.27 -0.09
C ALA A 91 -13.15 -2.34 -0.17
N ASP A 92 -13.74 -3.38 0.43
CA ASP A 92 -15.20 -3.54 0.48
C ASP A 92 -15.87 -2.44 1.31
N LYS A 93 -15.30 -2.10 2.48
CA LYS A 93 -15.76 -0.97 3.29
C LYS A 93 -15.71 0.36 2.53
N LYS A 94 -14.59 0.64 1.85
CA LYS A 94 -14.40 1.87 1.05
C LYS A 94 -15.39 1.93 -0.12
N LYS A 95 -15.64 0.79 -0.78
CA LYS A 95 -16.64 0.68 -1.85
C LYS A 95 -18.05 0.91 -1.32
N ALA A 96 -18.43 0.30 -0.20
CA ALA A 96 -19.74 0.50 0.43
C ALA A 96 -19.95 1.96 0.85
N ALA A 97 -18.95 2.58 1.47
CA ALA A 97 -18.97 4.00 1.83
C ALA A 97 -19.09 4.91 0.59
N GLY A 98 -18.37 4.59 -0.50
CA GLY A 98 -18.48 5.30 -1.77
C GLY A 98 -19.87 5.21 -2.38
N MET A 99 -20.50 4.02 -2.37
CA MET A 99 -21.89 3.85 -2.83
C MET A 99 -22.89 4.62 -1.96
N ALA A 100 -22.72 4.59 -0.63
CA ALA A 100 -23.57 5.35 0.29
C ALA A 100 -23.47 6.86 0.05
N ARG A 101 -22.25 7.40 -0.07
CA ARG A 101 -22.02 8.81 -0.42
C ARG A 101 -22.63 9.16 -1.78
N GLY A 102 -22.44 8.32 -2.79
CA GLY A 102 -23.03 8.51 -4.11
C GLY A 102 -24.56 8.58 -4.07
N ARG A 103 -25.22 7.77 -3.22
CA ARG A 103 -26.67 7.85 -3.00
C ARG A 103 -27.08 9.17 -2.33
N GLN A 104 -26.32 9.64 -1.34
CA GLN A 104 -26.59 10.91 -0.64
C GLN A 104 -26.40 12.14 -1.53
N THR A 105 -25.42 12.14 -2.43
CA THR A 105 -25.13 13.28 -3.32
C THR A 105 -26.01 13.30 -4.56
N ARG A 106 -26.80 12.26 -4.80
CA ARG A 106 -27.58 12.13 -6.03
C ARG A 106 -28.87 12.92 -5.93
N THR A 107 -28.93 14.02 -6.67
CA THR A 107 -30.10 14.91 -6.75
C THR A 107 -31.13 14.44 -7.78
N HIS A 108 -30.74 13.59 -8.73
CA HIS A 108 -31.62 13.12 -9.81
C HIS A 108 -31.49 11.61 -10.08
N CYS A 109 -32.60 10.98 -10.48
CA CYS A 109 -32.63 9.59 -10.91
C CYS A 109 -31.95 9.42 -12.30
N ARG A 110 -31.78 8.18 -12.77
CA ARG A 110 -31.08 7.92 -14.05
C ARG A 110 -31.85 8.46 -15.27
N GLN A 111 -33.15 8.70 -15.08
CA GLN A 111 -34.05 9.28 -16.09
C GLN A 111 -34.22 10.80 -15.91
N GLY A 112 -33.46 11.44 -15.01
CA GLY A 112 -33.50 12.89 -14.82
C GLY A 112 -34.60 13.41 -13.89
N HIS A 113 -35.37 12.54 -13.23
CA HIS A 113 -36.35 12.99 -12.21
C HIS A 113 -35.63 13.43 -10.94
N GLU A 114 -36.05 14.54 -10.34
CA GLU A 114 -35.55 15.00 -9.05
C GLU A 114 -35.85 13.96 -7.96
N LEU A 115 -34.86 13.69 -7.11
CA LEU A 115 -35.01 12.76 -6.00
C LEU A 115 -35.30 13.54 -4.72
N THR A 116 -36.56 13.58 -4.31
CA THR A 116 -36.99 14.11 -3.02
C THR A 116 -36.98 13.02 -1.93
N PRO A 117 -36.90 13.35 -0.63
CA PRO A 117 -36.95 12.37 0.46
C PRO A 117 -38.13 11.39 0.38
N GLU A 118 -39.27 11.83 -0.18
CA GLU A 118 -40.49 11.04 -0.35
C GLU A 118 -40.37 9.95 -1.44
N THR A 119 -39.45 10.12 -2.40
CA THR A 119 -39.23 9.15 -3.50
C THR A 119 -38.15 8.11 -3.21
N PHE A 120 -37.31 8.33 -2.19
CA PHE A 120 -36.19 7.45 -1.84
C PHE A 120 -36.60 6.15 -1.12
N ALA A 121 -37.72 6.13 -0.40
CA ALA A 121 -38.11 5.01 0.46
C ALA A 121 -38.86 3.87 -0.26
N ARG A 122 -39.18 4.02 -1.56
CA ARG A 122 -40.02 3.06 -2.32
C ARG A 122 -39.28 2.31 -3.44
N ALA A 123 -37.96 2.44 -3.55
CA ALA A 123 -37.14 1.84 -4.62
C ALA A 123 -36.18 0.77 -4.11
#